data_AF-A0A443R1B3-F1
#
_entry.id   AF-A0A443R1B3-F1
#
_cell.length_a   1.000
_cell.length_b   1.000
_cell.length_c   1.000
_cell.angle_alpha   90.00
_cell.angle_beta   90.00
_cell.angle_gamma   90.00
#
_symmetry.space_group_name_H-M   'P 1'
#
loop_
_entity.id
_entity.type
_entity.pdbx_description
1 polymer ?
#
loop_
_entity_poly.entity_id
_entity_poly.type
_entity_poly.pdbx_seq_one_letter_code
_entity_poly.pdbx_strand_id
1 'polypeptide(L)'
;MEIPDVVYDTNAKKKYAKGKFLGRGGFAKCYELIESSSNAIFAGKVIAKALLQKSDQKEKMSQEIAIHRSISHKHIVSFNSYFEDKNYIYIILELCSKRTNDLKDTYKRIRHNEYRIPPNIPPDICLFINKMLQSDPKVRPTMKKILADSYMVNNYIPSKLPQSCLTMAPNFNFNGRLSIMPPTEKCASPRRPLVEMNQEKNGVAVVAKAEEAAKTERPNLEPAAIPKGVDDGQVNDYNLRDLFHQLQKVVAAKPEQKVPIVDEEAEDPAATPIFWISKWVDYTDRYGIGYQLCDNSIGILFNDITRIALFADGHNLQYIERDGTEHFHALDCYPQTLFKKITLLKYFRNYMNEHLVKTGENVKTNDIEDITRLPNLNNWFRTRNAIVFHLTNGTVQINFFQDHTKLILCPHMGAVTYINESRDFRTYRFSLIEKHGISKCVAVRLRYARDVVERLMSHKLSSNTKSGART
;
A
#
# COMPACT_ATOMS: atom_id res chain seq x y z
N MET A 1 -32.93 16.42 -27.83
CA MET A 1 -32.60 17.49 -26.87
C MET A 1 -31.13 17.84 -26.99
N GLU A 2 -30.85 19.14 -27.07
CA GLU A 2 -29.51 19.70 -27.20
C GLU A 2 -28.92 19.95 -25.80
N ILE A 3 -27.60 19.78 -25.65
CA ILE A 3 -26.94 19.94 -24.36
C ILE A 3 -26.79 21.45 -24.08
N PRO A 4 -27.19 21.95 -22.89
CA PRO A 4 -27.13 23.38 -22.55
C PRO A 4 -25.74 23.99 -22.74
N ASP A 5 -25.67 25.27 -23.12
CA ASP A 5 -24.40 26.01 -23.24
C ASP A 5 -23.78 26.37 -21.88
N VAL A 6 -24.61 26.40 -20.85
CA VAL A 6 -24.20 26.64 -19.47
C VAL A 6 -24.76 25.52 -18.63
N VAL A 7 -23.89 24.90 -17.85
CA VAL A 7 -24.20 23.81 -16.95
C VAL A 7 -23.97 24.27 -15.52
N TYR A 8 -24.89 23.92 -14.61
CA TYR A 8 -24.84 24.37 -13.22
C TYR A 8 -24.82 23.16 -12.27
N ASP A 9 -23.81 23.12 -11.41
CA ASP A 9 -23.76 22.19 -10.28
C ASP A 9 -24.42 22.87 -9.08
N THR A 10 -25.65 22.45 -8.77
CA THR A 10 -26.42 23.00 -7.64
C THR A 10 -25.83 22.64 -6.28
N ASN A 11 -25.14 21.51 -6.19
CA ASN A 11 -24.58 21.02 -4.93
C ASN A 11 -23.31 21.81 -4.57
N ALA A 12 -22.41 21.99 -5.54
CA ALA A 12 -21.17 22.74 -5.34
C ALA A 12 -21.32 24.25 -5.58
N LYS A 13 -22.49 24.72 -6.02
CA LYS A 13 -22.75 26.11 -6.50
C LYS A 13 -21.75 26.56 -7.57
N LYS A 14 -21.37 25.65 -8.46
CA LYS A 14 -20.39 25.91 -9.53
C LYS A 14 -21.09 26.06 -10.88
N LYS A 15 -20.57 26.96 -11.71
CA LYS A 15 -21.06 27.23 -13.07
C LYS A 15 -19.99 26.85 -14.08
N TYR A 16 -20.38 26.08 -15.09
CA TYR A 16 -19.52 25.64 -16.17
C TYR A 16 -20.06 26.14 -17.51
N ALA A 17 -19.23 26.82 -18.29
CA ALA A 17 -19.53 27.16 -19.67
C ALA A 17 -19.09 26.01 -20.60
N LYS A 18 -19.98 25.57 -21.48
CA LYS A 18 -19.70 24.55 -22.49
C LYS A 18 -18.82 25.15 -23.59
N GLY A 19 -17.63 24.60 -23.73
CA GLY A 19 -16.66 24.94 -24.76
C GLY A 19 -16.70 23.97 -25.94
N LYS A 20 -15.52 23.66 -26.49
CA LYS A 20 -15.36 22.86 -27.69
C LYS A 20 -15.86 21.44 -27.52
N PHE A 21 -16.45 20.87 -28.56
CA PHE A 21 -16.75 19.45 -28.62
C PHE A 21 -15.46 18.61 -28.74
N LEU A 22 -15.27 17.67 -27.82
CA LEU A 22 -14.08 16.82 -27.74
C LEU A 22 -14.28 15.47 -28.42
N GLY A 23 -15.48 14.90 -28.34
CA GLY A 23 -15.77 13.59 -28.94
C GLY A 23 -17.11 12.99 -28.52
N ARG A 24 -17.52 11.91 -29.19
CA ARG A 24 -18.76 11.17 -28.90
C ARG A 24 -18.46 9.68 -28.77
N GLY A 25 -18.92 9.09 -27.67
CA GLY A 25 -18.99 7.64 -27.47
C GLY A 25 -20.40 7.09 -27.72
N GLY A 26 -20.62 5.84 -27.32
CA GLY A 26 -21.92 5.18 -27.48
C GLY A 26 -23.06 5.86 -26.68
N PHE A 27 -22.79 6.21 -25.42
CA PHE A 27 -23.78 6.78 -24.50
C PHE A 27 -23.48 8.22 -24.06
N ALA A 28 -22.26 8.69 -24.31
CA ALA A 28 -21.75 9.95 -23.79
C ALA A 28 -21.23 10.86 -24.91
N LYS A 29 -21.35 12.17 -24.70
CA LYS A 29 -20.65 13.20 -25.49
C LYS A 29 -19.71 13.97 -24.56
N CYS A 30 -18.50 14.24 -25.03
CA CYS A 30 -17.49 14.97 -24.27
C CYS A 30 -17.32 16.38 -24.83
N TYR A 31 -17.31 17.36 -23.94
CA TYR A 31 -17.09 18.77 -24.25
C TYR A 31 -16.03 19.35 -23.31
N GLU A 32 -15.35 20.42 -23.72
CA GLU A 32 -14.62 21.26 -22.79
C GLU A 32 -15.63 21.96 -21.88
N LEU A 33 -15.34 22.02 -20.59
CA LEU A 33 -16.13 22.76 -19.61
C LEU A 33 -15.23 23.74 -18.88
N ILE A 34 -15.57 25.03 -18.94
CA ILE A 34 -14.79 26.10 -18.34
C ILE A 34 -15.50 26.54 -17.05
N GLU A 35 -14.85 26.35 -15.91
CA GLU A 35 -15.40 26.79 -14.61
C GLU A 35 -15.35 28.32 -14.54
N SER A 36 -16.51 28.97 -14.34
CA SER A 36 -16.63 30.42 -14.45
C SER A 36 -15.91 31.21 -13.35
N SER A 37 -15.65 30.60 -12.19
CA SER A 37 -14.98 31.26 -11.05
C SER A 37 -13.45 31.22 -11.16
N SER A 38 -12.90 30.09 -11.61
CA SER A 38 -11.45 29.84 -11.64
C SER A 38 -10.86 29.97 -13.04
N ASN A 39 -11.69 30.01 -14.09
CA ASN A 39 -11.32 29.84 -15.49
C ASN A 39 -10.55 28.53 -15.78
N ALA A 40 -10.63 27.54 -14.88
CA ALA A 40 -10.04 26.24 -15.11
C ALA A 40 -10.83 25.46 -16.18
N ILE A 41 -10.11 24.74 -17.04
CA ILE A 41 -10.67 24.01 -18.17
C ILE A 41 -10.66 22.52 -17.87
N PHE A 42 -11.81 21.88 -18.05
CA PHE A 42 -12.04 20.46 -17.77
C PHE A 42 -12.63 19.73 -18.98
N ALA A 43 -12.57 18.40 -18.96
CA ALA A 43 -13.34 17.55 -19.87
C ALA A 43 -14.65 17.14 -19.20
N GLY A 44 -15.78 17.57 -19.76
CA GLY A 44 -17.12 17.21 -19.32
C GLY A 44 -17.69 16.06 -20.12
N LYS A 45 -17.80 14.88 -19.51
CA LYS A 45 -18.52 13.73 -20.08
C LYS A 45 -20.00 13.86 -19.74
N VAL A 46 -20.81 14.13 -20.76
CA VAL A 46 -22.26 14.35 -20.66
C VAL A 46 -23.01 13.12 -21.15
N ILE A 47 -23.84 12.55 -20.28
CA ILE A 47 -24.60 11.32 -20.53
C ILE A 47 -26.08 11.62 -20.41
N ALA A 48 -26.87 11.27 -21.41
CA ALA A 48 -28.31 11.47 -21.36
C ALA A 48 -28.98 10.40 -20.48
N LYS A 49 -29.74 10.82 -19.47
CA LYS A 49 -30.51 9.92 -18.60
C LYS A 49 -31.50 9.06 -19.37
N ALA A 50 -32.02 9.57 -20.49
CA ALA A 50 -32.89 8.82 -21.39
C ALA A 50 -32.22 7.56 -21.99
N LEU A 51 -30.89 7.50 -22.05
CA LEU A 51 -30.13 6.34 -22.54
C LEU A 51 -29.81 5.32 -21.44
N LEU A 52 -30.10 5.64 -20.17
CA LEU A 52 -29.85 4.82 -18.98
C LEU A 52 -31.17 4.26 -18.41
N GLN A 53 -31.99 3.64 -19.26
CA GLN A 53 -33.30 3.16 -18.84
C GLN A 53 -33.23 1.86 -18.03
N LYS A 54 -32.26 0.99 -18.30
CA LYS A 54 -32.11 -0.29 -17.61
C LYS A 54 -31.37 -0.12 -16.27
N SER A 55 -31.82 -0.84 -15.23
CA SER A 55 -31.19 -0.87 -13.90
C SER A 55 -29.69 -1.15 -13.97
N ASP A 56 -29.30 -2.16 -14.74
CA ASP A 56 -27.90 -2.60 -14.87
C ASP A 56 -26.99 -1.50 -15.46
N GLN A 57 -27.53 -0.64 -16.32
CA GLN A 57 -26.78 0.47 -16.90
C GLN A 57 -26.56 1.59 -15.88
N LYS A 58 -27.55 1.85 -15.01
CA LYS A 58 -27.41 2.80 -13.90
C LYS A 58 -26.41 2.31 -12.86
N GLU A 59 -26.42 1.00 -12.58
CA GLU A 59 -25.46 0.40 -11.64
C GLU A 59 -24.03 0.50 -12.19
N LYS A 60 -23.81 0.11 -13.46
CA LYS A 60 -22.49 0.25 -14.12
C LYS A 60 -21.99 1.70 -14.12
N MET A 61 -22.89 2.66 -14.34
CA MET A 61 -22.56 4.08 -14.28
C MET A 61 -22.15 4.51 -12.86
N SER A 62 -22.89 4.06 -11.85
CA SER A 62 -22.59 4.37 -10.44
C SER A 62 -21.25 3.76 -10.00
N GLN A 63 -20.96 2.54 -10.44
CA GLN A 63 -19.68 1.88 -10.23
C GLN A 63 -18.54 2.61 -10.93
N GLU A 64 -18.73 3.08 -12.18
CA GLU A 64 -17.72 3.86 -12.91
C GLU A 64 -17.33 5.13 -12.13
N ILE A 65 -18.32 5.87 -11.61
CA ILE A 65 -18.07 7.05 -10.78
C ILE A 65 -17.31 6.67 -9.49
N ALA A 66 -17.76 5.64 -8.79
CA ALA A 66 -17.18 5.24 -7.50
C ALA A 66 -15.70 4.83 -7.65
N ILE A 67 -15.40 4.01 -8.67
CA ILE A 67 -14.04 3.54 -8.95
C ILE A 67 -13.15 4.69 -9.39
N HIS A 68 -13.61 5.55 -10.31
CA HIS A 68 -12.77 6.64 -10.80
C HIS A 68 -12.50 7.68 -9.71
N ARG A 69 -13.48 7.95 -8.85
CA ARG A 69 -13.32 8.84 -7.69
C ARG A 69 -12.30 8.32 -6.66
N SER A 70 -12.17 7.01 -6.50
CA SER A 70 -11.23 6.42 -5.52
C SER A 70 -9.78 6.38 -6.00
N ILE A 71 -9.49 6.77 -7.25
CA ILE A 71 -8.17 6.63 -7.87
C ILE A 71 -7.58 8.01 -8.16
N SER A 72 -6.38 8.27 -7.63
CA SER A 72 -5.59 9.47 -7.91
C SER A 72 -4.16 9.08 -8.21
N HIS A 73 -3.73 9.26 -9.46
CA HIS A 73 -2.39 8.89 -9.91
C HIS A 73 -1.97 9.69 -11.15
N LYS A 74 -0.69 10.07 -11.23
CA LYS A 74 -0.12 10.89 -12.33
C LYS A 74 -0.38 10.35 -13.74
N HIS A 75 -0.57 9.04 -13.89
CA HIS A 75 -0.78 8.37 -15.17
C HIS A 75 -2.23 7.94 -15.42
N ILE A 76 -3.16 8.38 -14.59
CA ILE A 76 -4.60 8.14 -14.72
C ILE A 76 -5.28 9.51 -14.78
N VAL A 77 -6.24 9.68 -15.69
CA VAL A 77 -7.00 10.93 -15.81
C VAL A 77 -7.66 11.25 -14.47
N SER A 78 -7.44 12.45 -13.93
CA SER A 78 -7.98 12.78 -12.61
C SER A 78 -9.50 12.99 -12.66
N PHE A 79 -10.20 12.44 -11.67
CA PHE A 79 -11.63 12.70 -11.44
C PHE A 79 -11.79 13.98 -10.58
N ASN A 80 -12.57 14.95 -11.04
CA ASN A 80 -12.81 16.20 -10.30
C ASN A 80 -14.15 16.15 -9.55
N SER A 81 -15.25 15.99 -10.29
CA SER A 81 -16.59 15.98 -9.71
C SER A 81 -17.60 15.25 -10.59
N TYR A 82 -18.78 14.98 -10.02
CA TYR A 82 -19.95 14.57 -10.79
C TYR A 82 -21.19 15.29 -10.27
N PHE A 83 -22.15 15.54 -11.15
CA PHE A 83 -23.47 16.05 -10.80
C PHE A 83 -24.47 15.71 -11.89
N GLU A 84 -25.75 15.96 -11.65
CA GLU A 84 -26.82 15.64 -12.59
C GLU A 84 -27.92 16.69 -12.60
N ASP A 85 -28.58 16.85 -13.75
CA ASP A 85 -29.77 17.66 -13.90
C ASP A 85 -30.99 16.78 -14.29
N LYS A 86 -32.09 17.39 -14.75
CA LYS A 86 -33.30 16.66 -15.14
C LYS A 86 -33.06 15.65 -16.27
N ASN A 87 -32.14 15.93 -17.19
CA ASN A 87 -31.98 15.24 -18.46
C ASN A 87 -30.61 14.55 -18.60
N TYR A 88 -29.59 15.02 -17.90
CA TYR A 88 -28.20 14.66 -18.12
C TYR A 88 -27.45 14.39 -16.80
N ILE A 89 -26.45 13.52 -16.91
CA ILE A 89 -25.42 13.29 -15.89
C ILE A 89 -24.10 13.84 -16.44
N TYR A 90 -23.38 14.56 -15.60
CA TYR A 90 -22.12 15.22 -15.93
C TYR A 90 -21.01 14.63 -15.06
N ILE A 91 -19.95 14.13 -15.70
CA ILE A 91 -18.70 13.77 -15.02
C ILE A 91 -17.63 14.76 -15.46
N ILE A 92 -17.02 15.45 -14.50
CA ILE A 92 -15.97 16.43 -14.71
C ILE A 92 -14.62 15.76 -14.49
N LEU A 93 -13.82 15.73 -15.54
CA LEU A 93 -12.53 15.07 -15.59
C LEU A 93 -11.41 16.06 -15.95
N GLU A 94 -10.18 15.68 -15.63
CA GLU A 94 -8.99 16.36 -16.14
C GLU A 94 -8.99 16.42 -17.67
N LEU A 95 -8.79 17.61 -18.23
CA LEU A 95 -8.59 17.77 -19.67
C LEU A 95 -7.14 17.40 -20.02
N CYS A 96 -6.94 16.23 -20.63
CA CYS A 96 -5.62 15.85 -21.10
C CYS A 96 -5.21 16.72 -22.31
N SER A 97 -4.23 17.59 -22.10
CA SER A 97 -3.58 18.30 -23.21
C SER A 97 -2.86 17.28 -24.11
N LYS A 98 -2.99 17.46 -25.42
CA LYS A 98 -2.52 16.47 -26.38
C LYS A 98 -1.00 16.28 -26.29
N ARG A 99 -0.53 15.03 -26.30
CA ARG A 99 0.88 14.71 -26.60
C ARG A 99 1.22 14.84 -28.09
N THR A 100 0.22 14.92 -28.96
CA THR A 100 0.35 15.05 -30.42
C THR A 100 -0.31 16.34 -30.90
N ASN A 101 0.23 16.96 -31.94
CA ASN A 101 -0.28 18.26 -32.41
C ASN A 101 -1.73 18.20 -32.92
N ASP A 102 -2.21 17.04 -33.38
CA ASP A 102 -3.56 16.84 -33.89
C ASP A 102 -4.25 15.57 -33.35
N LEU A 103 -5.58 15.61 -33.22
CA LEU A 103 -6.44 14.46 -32.90
C LEU A 103 -6.38 13.41 -34.01
N LYS A 104 -6.32 13.83 -35.28
CA LYS A 104 -6.20 12.91 -36.42
C LYS A 104 -4.92 12.07 -36.31
N ASP A 105 -3.83 12.67 -35.84
CA ASP A 105 -2.58 11.97 -35.61
C ASP A 105 -2.72 10.90 -34.50
N THR A 106 -3.36 11.25 -33.37
CA THR A 106 -3.66 10.27 -32.31
C THR A 106 -4.48 9.09 -32.84
N TYR A 107 -5.55 9.36 -33.60
CA TYR A 107 -6.36 8.29 -34.19
C TYR A 107 -5.61 7.47 -35.24
N LYS A 108 -4.73 8.09 -36.03
CA LYS A 108 -3.84 7.38 -36.95
C LYS A 108 -2.94 6.44 -36.18
N ARG A 109 -2.30 6.90 -35.10
CA ARG A 109 -1.43 6.05 -34.26
C ARG A 109 -2.18 4.89 -33.64
N ILE A 110 -3.39 5.12 -33.13
CA ILE A 110 -4.24 4.03 -32.60
C ILE A 110 -4.59 3.02 -33.70
N ARG A 111 -4.97 3.48 -34.89
CA ARG A 111 -5.32 2.59 -36.02
C ARG A 111 -4.13 1.77 -36.52
N HIS A 112 -2.94 2.37 -36.55
CA HIS A 112 -1.71 1.69 -36.96
C HIS A 112 -1.02 0.97 -35.80
N ASN A 113 -1.59 1.05 -34.60
CA ASN A 113 -1.03 0.49 -33.38
C ASN A 113 0.42 0.96 -33.11
N GLU A 114 0.66 2.24 -33.33
CA GLU A 114 1.92 2.90 -33.02
C GLU A 114 1.97 3.32 -31.55
N TYR A 115 2.81 2.64 -30.78
CA TYR A 115 3.09 2.96 -29.39
C TYR A 115 4.57 2.76 -29.09
N ARG A 116 5.04 3.36 -27.99
CA ARG A 116 6.42 3.23 -27.52
C ARG A 116 6.42 2.54 -26.18
N ILE A 117 7.12 1.42 -26.08
CA ILE A 117 7.39 0.77 -24.80
C ILE A 117 8.62 1.44 -24.18
N PRO A 118 8.57 1.85 -22.90
CA PRO A 118 9.75 2.35 -22.19
C PRO A 118 10.91 1.33 -22.18
N PRO A 119 12.18 1.80 -22.21
CA PRO A 119 13.34 0.90 -22.30
C PRO A 119 13.58 0.07 -21.04
N ASN A 120 12.99 0.44 -19.91
CA ASN A 120 13.08 -0.27 -18.63
C ASN A 120 12.11 -1.46 -18.51
N ILE A 121 11.38 -1.80 -19.57
CA ILE A 121 10.46 -2.94 -19.58
C ILE A 121 11.18 -4.19 -20.09
N PRO A 122 11.09 -5.33 -19.37
CA PRO A 122 11.69 -6.59 -19.79
C PRO A 122 11.31 -7.02 -21.21
N PRO A 123 12.24 -7.61 -22.00
CA PRO A 123 11.98 -8.02 -23.38
C PRO A 123 10.79 -8.97 -23.54
N ASP A 124 10.60 -9.92 -22.62
CA ASP A 124 9.48 -10.86 -22.66
C ASP A 124 8.12 -10.16 -22.54
N ILE A 125 8.06 -9.11 -21.72
CA ILE A 125 6.87 -8.26 -21.58
C ILE A 125 6.65 -7.47 -22.85
N CYS A 126 7.70 -6.91 -23.44
CA CYS A 126 7.62 -6.21 -24.72
C CYS A 126 7.06 -7.14 -25.82
N LEU A 127 7.54 -8.38 -25.89
CA LEU A 127 7.03 -9.39 -26.82
C LEU A 127 5.56 -9.73 -26.55
N PHE A 128 5.17 -9.88 -25.28
CA PHE A 128 3.79 -10.15 -24.90
C PHE A 128 2.84 -9.00 -25.27
N ILE A 129 3.20 -7.75 -24.94
CA ILE A 129 2.45 -6.55 -25.32
C ILE A 129 2.31 -6.47 -26.84
N ASN A 130 3.40 -6.70 -27.58
CA ASN A 130 3.37 -6.76 -29.03
C ASN A 130 2.38 -7.81 -29.54
N LYS A 131 2.39 -9.05 -29.03
CA LYS A 131 1.43 -10.09 -29.43
C LYS A 131 -0.02 -9.70 -29.16
N MET A 132 -0.29 -9.03 -28.03
CA MET A 132 -1.64 -8.64 -27.60
C MET A 132 -2.18 -7.45 -28.40
N LEU A 133 -1.35 -6.45 -28.62
CA LEU A 133 -1.68 -5.24 -29.37
C LEU A 133 -1.32 -5.49 -30.84
N GLN A 134 -2.25 -6.03 -31.61
CA GLN A 134 -2.13 -6.20 -33.07
C GLN A 134 -3.21 -5.40 -33.79
N SER A 135 -2.80 -4.70 -34.86
CA SER A 135 -3.70 -3.91 -35.71
C SER A 135 -4.76 -4.79 -36.38
N ASP A 136 -4.38 -5.98 -36.84
CA ASP A 136 -5.30 -7.00 -37.33
C ASP A 136 -5.82 -7.85 -36.14
N PRO A 137 -7.13 -7.83 -35.85
CA PRO A 137 -7.72 -8.66 -34.80
C PRO A 137 -7.51 -10.17 -35.00
N LYS A 138 -7.35 -10.66 -36.23
CA LYS A 138 -7.18 -12.10 -36.53
C LYS A 138 -5.82 -12.63 -36.10
N VAL A 139 -4.81 -11.77 -36.03
CA VAL A 139 -3.44 -12.12 -35.63
C VAL A 139 -3.31 -12.18 -34.10
N ARG A 140 -4.25 -11.58 -33.36
CA ARG A 140 -4.23 -11.59 -31.90
C ARG A 140 -4.32 -13.03 -31.37
N PRO A 141 -3.54 -13.39 -30.34
CA PRO A 141 -3.57 -14.71 -29.77
C PRO A 141 -4.95 -15.01 -29.17
N THR A 142 -5.39 -16.26 -29.31
CA THR A 142 -6.58 -16.75 -28.62
C THR A 142 -6.31 -16.84 -27.12
N MET A 143 -7.36 -16.91 -26.30
CA MET A 143 -7.21 -17.05 -24.85
C MET A 143 -6.35 -18.26 -24.46
N LYS A 144 -6.49 -19.39 -25.18
CA LYS A 144 -5.65 -20.58 -24.98
C LYS A 144 -4.17 -20.32 -25.26
N LYS A 145 -3.86 -19.54 -26.30
CA LYS A 145 -2.48 -19.13 -26.63
C LYS A 145 -1.93 -18.13 -25.61
N ILE A 146 -2.76 -17.21 -25.12
CA ILE A 146 -2.37 -16.24 -24.08
C ILE A 146 -2.00 -16.97 -22.78
N LEU A 147 -2.83 -17.92 -22.34
CA LEU A 147 -2.59 -18.70 -21.13
C LEU A 147 -1.34 -19.57 -21.22
N ALA A 148 -0.95 -19.98 -22.44
CA ALA A 148 0.26 -20.76 -22.69
C ALA A 148 1.49 -19.90 -23.02
N ASP A 149 1.37 -18.57 -23.03
CA ASP A 149 2.49 -17.69 -23.35
C ASP A 149 3.56 -17.72 -22.25
N SER A 150 4.83 -17.59 -22.64
CA SER A 150 5.97 -17.58 -21.71
C SER A 150 5.80 -16.54 -20.61
N TYR A 151 5.17 -15.38 -20.90
CA TYR A 151 4.88 -14.38 -19.89
C TYR A 151 3.90 -14.87 -18.80
N MET A 152 2.93 -15.73 -19.14
CA MET A 152 1.94 -16.24 -18.19
C MET A 152 2.44 -17.47 -17.43
N VAL A 153 3.29 -18.29 -18.07
CA VAL A 153 3.77 -19.56 -17.52
C VAL A 153 5.05 -19.41 -16.71
N ASN A 154 5.98 -18.58 -17.17
CA ASN A 154 7.29 -18.44 -16.54
C ASN A 154 7.33 -17.37 -15.45
N ASN A 155 6.26 -16.58 -15.33
CA ASN A 155 6.18 -15.52 -14.35
C ASN A 155 5.29 -15.92 -13.19
N TYR A 156 5.74 -15.60 -11.99
CA TYR A 156 4.95 -15.78 -10.79
C TYR A 156 3.63 -15.00 -10.88
N ILE A 157 2.51 -15.72 -10.86
CA ILE A 157 1.19 -15.13 -10.64
C ILE A 157 0.62 -15.79 -9.39
N PRO A 158 0.52 -15.06 -8.27
CA PRO A 158 0.08 -15.66 -7.03
C PRO A 158 -1.38 -16.11 -7.15
N SER A 159 -1.71 -17.25 -6.52
CA SER A 159 -3.09 -17.77 -6.48
C SER A 159 -4.04 -16.90 -5.65
N LYS A 160 -3.49 -16.09 -4.74
CA LYS A 160 -4.15 -15.07 -3.92
C LYS A 160 -3.21 -13.90 -3.72
N LEU A 161 -3.70 -12.69 -3.47
CA LEU A 161 -2.79 -11.59 -3.11
C LEU A 161 -2.10 -11.89 -1.76
N PRO A 162 -0.77 -11.70 -1.66
CA PRO A 162 -0.05 -11.81 -0.40
C PRO A 162 -0.63 -10.90 0.67
N GLN A 163 -0.57 -11.33 1.94
CA GLN A 163 -0.85 -10.41 3.06
C GLN A 163 0.15 -9.25 3.09
N SER A 164 1.38 -9.46 2.60
CA SER A 164 2.40 -8.41 2.51
C SER A 164 1.97 -7.25 1.61
N CYS A 165 1.13 -7.46 0.59
CA CYS A 165 0.58 -6.39 -0.24
C CYS A 165 -0.21 -5.33 0.54
N LEU A 166 -0.68 -5.65 1.76
CA LEU A 166 -1.35 -4.69 2.63
C LEU A 166 -0.38 -3.72 3.32
N THR A 167 0.91 -4.07 3.41
CA THR A 167 1.88 -3.36 4.28
C THR A 167 3.10 -2.85 3.53
N MET A 168 3.30 -3.28 2.28
CA MET A 168 4.49 -2.96 1.50
C MET A 168 4.25 -3.20 0.00
N ALA A 169 5.01 -2.47 -0.82
CA ALA A 169 5.09 -2.76 -2.24
C ALA A 169 5.79 -4.13 -2.45
N PRO A 170 5.26 -4.99 -3.35
CA PRO A 170 5.90 -6.25 -3.70
C PRO A 170 7.29 -6.00 -4.30
N ASN A 171 8.26 -6.85 -3.96
CA ASN A 171 9.58 -6.78 -4.55
C ASN A 171 9.66 -7.71 -5.77
N PHE A 172 9.68 -7.13 -6.98
CA PHE A 172 9.85 -7.88 -8.23
C PHE A 172 11.33 -8.04 -8.65
N ASN A 173 12.28 -7.51 -7.87
CA ASN A 173 13.71 -7.45 -8.24
C ASN A 173 14.54 -8.68 -7.85
N PHE A 174 13.93 -9.84 -7.59
CA PHE A 174 14.70 -11.05 -7.36
C PHE A 174 15.26 -11.61 -8.70
N ASN A 175 16.55 -11.36 -8.94
CA ASN A 175 17.45 -12.14 -9.81
C ASN A 175 17.13 -12.29 -11.30
N GLY A 176 16.39 -11.39 -11.96
CA GLY A 176 16.05 -11.60 -13.38
C GLY A 176 15.38 -12.96 -13.66
N ARG A 177 14.91 -13.62 -12.59
CA ARG A 177 14.16 -14.87 -12.59
C ARG A 177 12.74 -14.44 -12.33
N LEU A 178 11.93 -14.46 -13.38
CA LEU A 178 10.49 -14.35 -13.22
C LEU A 178 9.88 -15.62 -12.57
N SER A 179 10.68 -16.67 -12.36
CA SER A 179 10.26 -17.94 -11.75
C SER A 179 10.96 -18.17 -10.41
N ILE A 180 10.16 -18.27 -9.34
CA ILE A 180 10.58 -18.73 -8.01
C ILE A 180 9.82 -20.04 -7.71
N MET A 181 10.07 -21.07 -8.51
CA MET A 181 9.93 -22.46 -8.04
C MET A 181 11.25 -23.20 -8.24
N PRO A 182 11.57 -24.19 -7.37
CA PRO A 182 12.54 -25.21 -7.74
C PRO A 182 12.02 -25.95 -8.99
N PRO A 183 12.89 -26.53 -9.82
CA PRO A 183 12.46 -27.37 -10.91
C PRO A 183 11.84 -28.63 -10.30
N THR A 184 10.52 -28.67 -10.09
CA THR A 184 9.68 -29.87 -10.00
C THR A 184 8.21 -29.51 -9.77
N GLU A 185 7.39 -29.84 -10.77
CA GLU A 185 6.04 -30.41 -10.67
C GLU A 185 5.33 -30.29 -9.31
N LYS A 186 4.49 -29.26 -9.14
CA LYS A 186 3.21 -29.27 -8.39
C LYS A 186 2.71 -27.85 -8.12
N CYS A 187 2.13 -27.20 -9.13
CA CYS A 187 1.12 -26.18 -8.87
C CYS A 187 0.15 -26.08 -10.05
N ALA A 188 -0.49 -27.21 -10.36
CA ALA A 188 -1.62 -27.27 -11.28
C ALA A 188 -2.91 -27.01 -10.49
N SER A 189 -3.23 -25.75 -10.20
CA SER A 189 -4.61 -25.39 -9.93
C SER A 189 -5.09 -24.45 -11.04
N PRO A 190 -6.00 -24.89 -11.92
CA PRO A 190 -6.53 -24.02 -12.96
C PRO A 190 -7.40 -22.94 -12.30
N ARG A 191 -7.13 -21.67 -12.61
CA ARG A 191 -8.00 -20.56 -12.22
C ARG A 191 -9.40 -20.78 -12.78
N ARG A 192 -10.41 -20.65 -11.93
CA ARG A 192 -11.82 -20.57 -12.34
C ARG A 192 -12.25 -19.10 -12.50
N PRO A 193 -13.15 -18.77 -13.43
CA PRO A 193 -13.70 -17.43 -13.59
C PRO A 193 -14.36 -16.92 -12.31
N LEU A 194 -14.23 -15.61 -12.03
CA LEU A 194 -14.77 -14.93 -10.84
C LEU A 194 -16.29 -15.12 -10.65
N VAL A 195 -17.02 -15.35 -11.75
CA VAL A 195 -18.48 -15.54 -11.76
C VAL A 195 -18.88 -16.87 -11.12
N GLU A 196 -18.07 -17.92 -11.28
CA GLU A 196 -18.35 -19.25 -10.73
C GLU A 196 -18.11 -19.30 -9.21
N MET A 197 -17.12 -18.57 -8.71
CA MET A 197 -16.87 -18.44 -7.26
C MET A 197 -18.05 -17.79 -6.50
N ASN A 198 -18.81 -16.92 -7.18
CA ASN A 198 -19.98 -16.27 -6.57
C ASN A 198 -21.22 -17.17 -6.58
N GLN A 199 -21.25 -18.24 -7.39
CA GLN A 199 -22.40 -19.15 -7.51
C GLN A 199 -22.32 -20.35 -6.54
N GLU A 200 -21.14 -20.70 -6.05
CA GLU A 200 -20.93 -21.84 -5.13
C GLU A 200 -21.36 -21.57 -3.67
N LYS A 201 -22.01 -20.44 -3.36
CA LYS A 201 -22.64 -20.19 -2.04
C LYS A 201 -24.16 -20.25 -2.11
N ASN A 202 -24.70 -21.37 -2.56
CA ASN A 202 -26.04 -21.81 -2.13
C ASN A 202 -25.89 -22.74 -0.93
N GLY A 203 -25.77 -22.11 0.25
CA GLY A 203 -25.71 -22.77 1.54
C GLY A 203 -25.95 -21.76 2.65
N VAL A 204 -27.23 -21.52 2.95
CA VAL A 204 -27.80 -20.71 4.05
C VAL A 204 -27.48 -19.20 4.01
N ALA A 205 -28.43 -18.45 3.45
CA ALA A 205 -28.52 -16.99 3.61
C ALA A 205 -28.99 -16.64 5.02
N VAL A 206 -28.16 -15.92 5.79
CA VAL A 206 -28.64 -15.06 6.88
C VAL A 206 -28.62 -13.63 6.36
N VAL A 207 -29.79 -13.16 5.94
CA VAL A 207 -30.04 -11.79 5.55
C VAL A 207 -30.11 -10.94 6.82
N ALA A 208 -29.03 -10.21 7.14
CA ALA A 208 -29.10 -9.10 8.08
C ALA A 208 -29.20 -7.80 7.29
N LYS A 209 -30.40 -7.21 7.30
CA LYS A 209 -30.74 -5.90 6.75
C LYS A 209 -29.83 -4.82 7.32
N ALA A 210 -29.17 -4.06 6.44
CA ALA A 210 -28.53 -2.79 6.75
C ALA A 210 -29.03 -1.72 5.77
N GLU A 211 -30.33 -1.44 5.83
CA GLU A 211 -30.93 -0.22 5.29
C GLU A 211 -31.63 0.48 6.46
N GLU A 212 -30.89 1.31 7.20
CA GLU A 212 -31.38 2.44 8.01
C GLU A 212 -30.22 3.02 8.83
N ALA A 213 -29.34 3.79 8.18
CA ALA A 213 -28.39 4.68 8.89
C ALA A 213 -27.92 5.86 8.02
N ALA A 214 -28.67 6.23 6.98
CA ALA A 214 -28.32 7.32 6.08
C ALA A 214 -29.11 8.60 6.38
N LYS A 215 -29.07 9.09 7.63
CA LYS A 215 -29.48 10.47 7.99
C LYS A 215 -28.69 10.96 9.20
N THR A 216 -27.44 11.37 9.00
CA THR A 216 -26.80 12.36 9.89
C THR A 216 -25.74 13.12 9.12
N GLU A 217 -25.91 14.43 9.09
CA GLU A 217 -25.03 15.43 8.46
C GLU A 217 -23.59 15.32 9.00
N ARG A 218 -22.59 15.46 8.12
CA ARG A 218 -21.20 15.73 8.52
C ARG A 218 -20.62 16.88 7.69
N PRO A 219 -19.72 17.69 8.28
CA PRO A 219 -19.42 19.05 7.85
C PRO A 219 -18.39 19.10 6.72
N ASN A 220 -18.40 20.23 6.02
CA ASN A 220 -17.44 20.63 4.98
C ASN A 220 -15.98 20.33 5.38
N LEU A 221 -15.34 19.45 4.63
CA LEU A 221 -13.88 19.35 4.56
C LEU A 221 -13.49 19.64 3.10
N GLU A 222 -12.72 20.70 2.91
CA GLU A 222 -12.16 21.08 1.62
C GLU A 222 -11.28 19.94 1.06
N PRO A 223 -11.29 19.71 -0.27
CA PRO A 223 -10.49 18.66 -0.88
C PRO A 223 -9.00 18.97 -0.76
N ALA A 224 -8.29 18.08 -0.06
CA ALA A 224 -6.84 18.11 0.08
C ALA A 224 -6.14 18.04 -1.28
N ALA A 225 -5.15 18.91 -1.46
CA ALA A 225 -4.30 18.99 -2.64
C ALA A 225 -3.54 17.67 -2.90
N ILE A 226 -3.40 17.37 -4.19
CA ILE A 226 -2.63 16.26 -4.76
C ILE A 226 -1.13 16.55 -4.61
N PRO A 227 -0.26 15.61 -4.16
CA PRO A 227 1.17 15.76 -4.34
C PRO A 227 1.56 15.36 -5.76
N LYS A 228 2.13 16.32 -6.51
CA LYS A 228 2.86 16.08 -7.75
C LYS A 228 4.20 15.41 -7.40
N GLY A 229 4.62 14.46 -8.22
CA GLY A 229 5.99 13.95 -8.18
C GLY A 229 6.97 15.05 -8.58
N VAL A 230 7.54 15.67 -7.56
CA VAL A 230 8.70 16.56 -7.52
C VAL A 230 9.40 16.21 -6.21
N ASP A 231 10.71 16.40 -6.15
CA ASP A 231 11.45 16.56 -4.90
C ASP A 231 10.73 17.60 -4.02
N ASP A 232 9.80 17.12 -3.21
CA ASP A 232 9.00 17.87 -2.25
C ASP A 232 9.29 17.21 -0.92
N GLY A 233 9.73 17.97 0.07
CA GLY A 233 10.11 17.50 1.41
C GLY A 233 8.98 16.89 2.25
N GLN A 234 8.02 16.16 1.64
CA GLN A 234 7.11 15.26 2.33
C GLN A 234 7.88 14.06 2.86
N VAL A 235 8.28 14.20 4.12
CA VAL A 235 8.91 13.15 4.92
C VAL A 235 8.04 11.89 4.89
N ASN A 236 8.49 10.83 4.20
CA ASN A 236 7.85 9.51 4.26
C ASN A 236 7.78 9.08 5.73
N ASP A 237 6.59 9.15 6.31
CA ASP A 237 6.38 8.91 7.73
C ASP A 237 6.13 7.44 8.05
N TYR A 238 6.08 6.57 7.03
CA TYR A 238 5.77 5.14 7.13
C TYR A 238 4.49 4.88 7.95
N ASN A 239 3.44 5.67 7.72
CA ASN A 239 2.12 5.54 8.35
C ASN A 239 2.08 5.81 9.87
N LEU A 240 3.08 6.52 10.42
CA LEU A 240 3.08 6.90 11.83
C LEU A 240 1.86 7.78 12.20
N ARG A 241 1.43 8.69 11.31
CA ARG A 241 0.24 9.52 11.55
C ARG A 241 -1.03 8.67 11.64
N ASP A 242 -1.18 7.68 10.77
CA ASP A 242 -2.33 6.77 10.80
C ASP A 242 -2.33 5.95 12.10
N LEU A 243 -1.17 5.40 12.48
CA LEU A 243 -1.02 4.67 13.73
C LEU A 243 -1.36 5.54 14.94
N PHE A 244 -0.90 6.79 14.95
CA PHE A 244 -1.19 7.75 16.02
C PHE A 244 -2.69 8.00 16.14
N HIS A 245 -3.39 8.28 15.03
CA HIS A 245 -4.84 8.48 15.03
C HIS A 245 -5.60 7.23 15.50
N GLN A 246 -5.18 6.03 15.08
CA GLN A 246 -5.77 4.77 15.53
C GLN A 246 -5.60 4.60 17.05
N LEU A 247 -4.38 4.81 17.57
CA LEU A 247 -4.10 4.73 19.00
C LEU A 247 -4.85 5.80 19.80
N GLN A 248 -4.98 7.02 19.29
CA GLN A 248 -5.77 8.08 19.93
C GLN A 248 -7.23 7.66 20.09
N LYS A 249 -7.85 7.06 19.06
CA LYS A 249 -9.22 6.56 19.12
C LYS A 249 -9.37 5.44 20.17
N VAL A 250 -8.48 4.46 20.13
CA VAL A 250 -8.48 3.35 21.10
C VAL A 250 -8.33 3.87 22.53
N VAL A 251 -7.38 4.78 22.78
CA VAL A 251 -7.15 5.35 24.11
C VAL A 251 -8.35 6.19 24.57
N ALA A 252 -8.95 6.97 23.67
CA ALA A 252 -10.13 7.78 23.98
C ALA A 252 -11.36 6.93 24.32
N ALA A 253 -11.48 5.73 23.75
CA ALA A 253 -12.55 4.78 24.05
C ALA A 253 -12.48 4.16 25.46
N LYS A 254 -11.38 4.39 26.21
CA LYS A 254 -11.15 3.89 27.58
C LYS A 254 -11.47 2.38 27.70
N PRO A 255 -10.79 1.52 26.92
CA PRO A 255 -11.17 0.12 26.77
C PRO A 255 -11.09 -0.67 28.09
N GLU A 256 -10.30 -0.22 29.06
CA GLU A 256 -10.24 -0.83 30.40
C GLU A 256 -11.48 -0.57 31.27
N GLN A 257 -12.45 0.24 30.81
CA GLN A 257 -13.69 0.54 31.52
C GLN A 257 -14.90 -0.18 30.92
N LYS A 258 -14.72 -0.96 29.84
CA LYS A 258 -15.81 -1.66 29.16
C LYS A 258 -16.08 -2.99 29.82
N VAL A 259 -17.09 -3.04 30.69
CA VAL A 259 -17.46 -4.26 31.42
C VAL A 259 -18.60 -4.98 30.68
N PRO A 260 -18.55 -6.33 30.52
CA PRO A 260 -17.44 -7.23 30.88
C PRO A 260 -16.27 -7.11 29.90
N ILE A 261 -15.04 -7.14 30.42
CA ILE A 261 -13.82 -7.20 29.60
C ILE A 261 -13.57 -8.67 29.25
N VAL A 262 -13.62 -8.99 27.96
CA VAL A 262 -13.24 -10.31 27.44
C VAL A 262 -12.19 -10.09 26.36
N ASP A 263 -10.91 -10.24 26.72
CA ASP A 263 -9.78 -10.00 25.81
C ASP A 263 -9.90 -10.84 24.52
N GLU A 264 -10.45 -12.05 24.63
CA GLU A 264 -10.64 -13.01 23.53
C GLU A 264 -11.57 -12.48 22.42
N GLU A 265 -12.56 -11.64 22.76
CA GLU A 265 -13.46 -11.03 21.78
C GLU A 265 -12.76 -9.96 20.92
N ALA A 266 -11.61 -9.46 21.38
CA ALA A 266 -10.79 -8.52 20.63
C ALA A 266 -9.70 -9.19 19.78
N GLU A 267 -9.52 -10.51 19.92
CA GLU A 267 -8.48 -11.26 19.23
C GLU A 267 -8.79 -11.41 17.73
N ASP A 268 -7.75 -11.24 16.92
CA ASP A 268 -7.79 -11.47 15.49
C ASP A 268 -6.47 -12.09 15.02
N PRO A 269 -6.40 -13.44 14.96
CA PRO A 269 -5.22 -14.15 14.48
C PRO A 269 -4.83 -13.79 13.03
N ALA A 270 -5.79 -13.41 12.18
CA ALA A 270 -5.52 -13.02 10.80
C ALA A 270 -4.79 -11.66 10.70
N ALA A 271 -4.84 -10.85 11.76
CA ALA A 271 -4.13 -9.58 11.86
C ALA A 271 -2.68 -9.70 12.35
N THR A 272 -2.17 -10.92 12.58
CA THR A 272 -0.81 -11.18 13.07
C THR A 272 0.26 -10.56 12.17
N PRO A 273 1.27 -9.88 12.74
CA PRO A 273 2.35 -9.26 11.96
C PRO A 273 3.16 -10.29 11.18
N ILE A 274 3.56 -9.93 9.97
CA ILE A 274 4.44 -10.76 9.13
C ILE A 274 5.88 -10.72 9.65
N PHE A 275 6.35 -9.55 10.09
CA PHE A 275 7.70 -9.36 10.63
C PHE A 275 7.69 -8.65 11.98
N TRP A 276 8.58 -9.08 12.85
CA TRP A 276 8.98 -8.40 14.08
C TRP A 276 10.47 -8.62 14.34
N ILE A 277 11.07 -7.75 15.14
CA ILE A 277 12.44 -7.88 15.62
C ILE A 277 12.47 -8.94 16.72
N SER A 278 13.20 -10.02 16.46
CA SER A 278 13.34 -11.16 17.35
C SER A 278 14.52 -11.01 18.31
N LYS A 279 15.62 -10.39 17.84
CA LYS A 279 16.86 -10.10 18.59
C LYS A 279 17.45 -8.75 18.16
N TRP A 280 18.22 -8.11 19.03
CA TRP A 280 18.90 -6.85 18.72
C TRP A 280 20.15 -6.65 19.57
N VAL A 281 21.12 -5.91 19.04
CA VAL A 281 22.38 -5.54 19.70
C VAL A 281 22.65 -4.09 19.41
N ASP A 282 22.71 -3.29 20.46
CA ASP A 282 23.07 -1.88 20.37
C ASP A 282 24.58 -1.72 20.48
N TYR A 283 25.22 -1.30 19.39
CA TYR A 283 26.63 -0.94 19.39
C TYR A 283 26.84 0.43 18.72
N THR A 284 25.93 1.38 18.98
CA THR A 284 25.98 2.71 18.37
C THR A 284 27.14 3.57 18.82
N ASP A 285 27.83 3.21 19.91
CA ASP A 285 29.05 3.91 20.32
C ASP A 285 30.16 3.82 19.25
N ARG A 286 30.12 2.78 18.39
CA ARG A 286 31.14 2.56 17.35
C ARG A 286 30.57 2.38 15.94
N TYR A 287 29.50 1.59 15.79
CA TYR A 287 29.11 1.09 14.47
C TYR A 287 27.65 1.38 14.12
N GLY A 288 26.73 1.02 15.01
CA GLY A 288 25.31 1.01 14.70
C GLY A 288 24.52 0.03 15.55
N ILE A 289 23.26 -0.15 15.20
CA ILE A 289 22.37 -1.13 15.83
C ILE A 289 22.16 -2.32 14.89
N GLY A 290 22.47 -3.52 15.37
CA GLY A 290 22.18 -4.78 14.69
C GLY A 290 20.87 -5.37 15.19
N TYR A 291 20.11 -6.01 14.30
CA TYR A 291 18.86 -6.68 14.63
C TYR A 291 18.66 -7.94 13.80
N GLN A 292 17.91 -8.89 14.34
CA GLN A 292 17.44 -10.08 13.65
C GLN A 292 15.92 -10.03 13.61
N LEU A 293 15.33 -10.29 12.44
CA LEU A 293 13.88 -10.42 12.29
C LEU A 293 13.41 -11.84 12.64
N CYS A 294 12.10 -12.05 12.67
CA CYS A 294 11.50 -13.34 13.00
C CYS A 294 11.78 -14.44 11.96
N ASP A 295 12.07 -14.07 10.71
CA ASP A 295 12.43 -14.96 9.60
C ASP A 295 13.91 -15.37 9.58
N ASN A 296 14.69 -14.93 10.58
CA ASN A 296 16.14 -15.09 10.68
C ASN A 296 16.98 -14.22 9.73
N SER A 297 16.38 -13.32 8.96
CA SER A 297 17.14 -12.27 8.30
C SER A 297 17.77 -11.33 9.33
N ILE A 298 18.89 -10.72 8.96
CA ILE A 298 19.71 -9.90 9.86
C ILE A 298 19.94 -8.56 9.21
N GLY A 299 19.67 -7.48 9.93
CA GLY A 299 19.90 -6.12 9.47
C GLY A 299 20.80 -5.33 10.41
N ILE A 300 21.46 -4.32 9.86
CA ILE A 300 22.20 -3.31 10.63
C ILE A 300 21.79 -1.94 10.10
N LEU A 301 21.45 -1.04 11.03
CA LEU A 301 21.40 0.39 10.78
C LEU A 301 22.69 1.00 11.33
N PHE A 302 23.56 1.46 10.43
CA PHE A 302 24.84 2.06 10.79
C PHE A 302 24.65 3.52 11.25
N ASN A 303 25.62 4.02 12.02
CA ASN A 303 25.66 5.42 12.48
C ASN A 303 25.69 6.44 11.32
N ASP A 304 26.16 6.01 10.15
CA ASP A 304 26.18 6.81 8.93
C ASP A 304 24.83 6.80 8.18
N ILE A 305 23.76 6.28 8.79
CA ILE A 305 22.37 6.21 8.29
C ILE A 305 22.18 5.19 7.15
N THR A 306 23.25 4.55 6.68
CA THR A 306 23.14 3.45 5.72
C THR A 306 22.65 2.17 6.40
N ARG A 307 22.08 1.26 5.61
CA ARG A 307 21.56 -0.01 6.10
C ARG A 307 22.11 -1.16 5.29
N ILE A 308 22.32 -2.30 5.94
CA ILE A 308 22.59 -3.56 5.26
C ILE A 308 21.71 -4.65 5.85
N ALA A 309 21.14 -5.49 5.00
CA ALA A 309 20.32 -6.62 5.39
C ALA A 309 20.77 -7.89 4.66
N LEU A 310 20.94 -8.97 5.41
CA LEU A 310 21.16 -10.34 4.93
C LEU A 310 19.84 -11.09 4.99
N PHE A 311 19.43 -11.65 3.87
CA PHE A 311 18.19 -12.42 3.77
C PHE A 311 18.32 -13.76 4.52
N ALA A 312 17.18 -14.39 4.78
CA ALA A 312 17.11 -15.66 5.53
C ALA A 312 17.86 -16.82 4.85
N ASP A 313 18.09 -16.75 3.54
CA ASP A 313 18.92 -17.70 2.80
C ASP A 313 20.42 -17.65 3.16
N GLY A 314 20.84 -16.61 3.91
CA GLY A 314 22.21 -16.42 4.34
C GLY A 314 23.19 -16.07 3.21
N HIS A 315 22.69 -15.74 2.01
CA HIS A 315 23.49 -15.47 0.82
C HIS A 315 23.15 -14.13 0.18
N ASN A 316 21.87 -13.80 0.01
CA ASN A 316 21.46 -12.55 -0.62
C ASN A 316 21.57 -11.38 0.37
N LEU A 317 22.02 -10.23 -0.13
CA LEU A 317 22.24 -8.99 0.62
C LEU A 317 21.51 -7.82 -0.05
N GLN A 318 20.93 -6.95 0.78
CA GLN A 318 20.45 -5.64 0.38
C GLN A 318 21.27 -4.58 1.11
N TYR A 319 21.81 -3.61 0.38
CA TYR A 319 22.47 -2.42 0.92
C TYR A 319 21.65 -1.19 0.55
N ILE A 320 21.37 -0.32 1.52
CA ILE A 320 20.60 0.90 1.33
C ILE A 320 21.46 2.09 1.71
N GLU A 321 21.66 2.98 0.74
CA GLU A 321 22.42 4.22 0.91
C GLU A 321 21.63 5.27 1.69
N ARG A 322 22.29 6.42 1.98
CA ARG A 322 21.69 7.49 2.78
C ARG A 322 20.51 8.17 2.09
N ASP A 323 20.54 8.22 0.77
CA ASP A 323 19.48 8.76 -0.09
C ASP A 323 18.32 7.77 -0.29
N GLY A 324 18.44 6.54 0.22
CA GLY A 324 17.46 5.48 0.05
C GLY A 324 17.68 4.62 -1.20
N THR A 325 18.75 4.86 -1.97
CA THR A 325 19.10 4.01 -3.11
C THR A 325 19.44 2.60 -2.64
N GLU A 326 18.86 1.60 -3.29
CA GLU A 326 19.01 0.20 -2.92
C GLU A 326 19.89 -0.56 -3.91
N HIS A 327 20.82 -1.33 -3.35
CA HIS A 327 21.72 -2.20 -4.08
C HIS A 327 21.56 -3.64 -3.58
N PHE A 328 21.51 -4.58 -4.51
CA PHE A 328 21.41 -6.00 -4.22
C PHE A 328 22.72 -6.69 -4.59
N HIS A 329 23.23 -7.50 -3.66
CA HIS A 329 24.50 -8.20 -3.78
C HIS A 329 24.38 -9.62 -3.23
N ALA A 330 25.38 -10.46 -3.50
CA ALA A 330 25.53 -11.74 -2.84
C ALA A 330 26.66 -11.66 -1.81
N LEU A 331 26.63 -12.50 -0.77
CA LEU A 331 27.62 -12.52 0.31
C LEU A 331 29.03 -12.91 -0.18
N ASP A 332 29.13 -13.53 -1.35
CA ASP A 332 30.37 -13.88 -2.05
C ASP A 332 30.70 -12.93 -3.21
N CYS A 333 29.75 -12.09 -3.66
CA CYS A 333 29.92 -11.16 -4.78
C CYS A 333 29.37 -9.77 -4.43
N TYR A 334 30.26 -8.88 -3.99
CA TYR A 334 29.93 -7.51 -3.62
C TYR A 334 31.10 -6.53 -3.88
N PRO A 335 30.83 -5.22 -4.02
CA PRO A 335 31.87 -4.20 -4.18
C PRO A 335 32.79 -4.11 -2.95
N GLN A 336 34.11 -3.98 -3.18
CA GLN A 336 35.11 -3.92 -2.08
C GLN A 336 34.88 -2.77 -1.09
N THR A 337 34.16 -1.73 -1.51
CA THR A 337 33.73 -0.62 -0.64
C THR A 337 32.85 -1.08 0.54
N LEU A 338 32.13 -2.20 0.41
CA LEU A 338 31.27 -2.75 1.45
C LEU A 338 31.96 -3.73 2.40
N PHE A 339 33.24 -4.08 2.15
CA PHE A 339 33.96 -5.11 2.90
C PHE A 339 33.82 -4.94 4.43
N LYS A 340 34.14 -3.75 4.95
CA LYS A 340 34.05 -3.45 6.39
C LYS A 340 32.63 -3.63 6.96
N LYS A 341 31.60 -3.20 6.22
CA LYS A 341 30.18 -3.31 6.64
C LYS A 341 29.73 -4.77 6.66
N ILE A 342 30.16 -5.56 5.68
CA ILE A 342 29.88 -7.00 5.62
C ILE A 342 30.63 -7.77 6.71
N THR A 343 31.86 -7.38 7.04
CA THR A 343 32.57 -7.96 8.19
C THR A 343 31.78 -7.71 9.49
N LEU A 344 31.30 -6.49 9.72
CA LEU A 344 30.46 -6.17 10.88
C LEU A 344 29.15 -6.97 10.88
N LEU A 345 28.52 -7.13 9.71
CA LEU A 345 27.33 -7.98 9.55
C LEU A 345 27.56 -9.41 10.03
N LYS A 346 28.69 -10.02 9.67
CA LYS A 346 29.08 -11.36 10.15
C LYS A 346 29.26 -11.39 11.67
N TYR A 347 29.89 -10.38 12.26
CA TYR A 347 30.04 -10.29 13.72
C TYR A 347 28.71 -10.16 14.45
N PHE A 348 27.83 -9.25 14.05
CA PHE A 348 26.49 -9.11 14.63
C PHE A 348 25.69 -10.41 14.50
N ARG A 349 25.75 -11.06 13.33
CA ARG A 349 25.11 -12.36 13.09
C ARG A 349 25.56 -13.43 14.08
N ASN A 350 26.87 -13.63 14.19
CA ASN A 350 27.41 -14.67 15.06
C ASN A 350 27.07 -14.39 16.52
N TYR A 351 27.25 -13.13 16.96
CA TYR A 351 26.91 -12.73 18.32
C TYR A 351 25.44 -12.99 18.67
N MET A 352 24.50 -12.55 17.83
CA MET A 352 23.06 -12.74 18.08
C MET A 352 22.66 -14.22 18.07
N ASN A 353 23.31 -15.04 17.25
CA ASN A 353 23.04 -16.48 17.21
C ASN A 353 23.55 -17.21 18.45
N GLU A 354 24.72 -16.82 18.97
CA GLU A 354 25.36 -17.47 20.11
C GLU A 354 24.83 -16.98 21.46
N HIS A 355 24.47 -15.70 21.60
CA HIS A 355 24.27 -15.07 22.92
C HIS A 355 22.83 -14.65 23.21
N LEU A 356 21.93 -14.66 22.23
CA LEU A 356 20.59 -14.09 22.37
C LEU A 356 19.48 -15.09 22.06
N VAL A 357 18.43 -15.07 22.87
CA VAL A 357 17.21 -15.89 22.70
C VAL A 357 16.27 -15.24 21.70
N LYS A 358 15.64 -16.05 20.84
CA LYS A 358 14.71 -15.57 19.81
C LYS A 358 13.34 -15.24 20.43
N THR A 359 12.86 -14.01 20.25
CA THR A 359 11.50 -13.64 20.65
C THR A 359 10.47 -14.18 19.65
N GLY A 360 9.40 -14.81 20.15
CA GLY A 360 8.29 -15.30 19.33
C GLY A 360 8.61 -16.60 18.58
N GLU A 361 9.52 -17.42 19.10
CA GLU A 361 9.95 -18.67 18.47
C GLU A 361 8.80 -19.69 18.29
N ASN A 362 7.83 -19.71 19.21
CA ASN A 362 6.67 -20.61 19.16
C ASN A 362 5.55 -20.12 18.21
N VAL A 363 5.71 -18.94 17.61
CA VAL A 363 4.71 -18.36 16.71
C VAL A 363 4.95 -18.92 15.32
N LYS A 364 3.97 -19.64 14.77
CA LYS A 364 4.00 -20.01 13.36
C LYS A 364 3.89 -18.74 12.54
N THR A 365 5.00 -18.31 11.95
CA THR A 365 4.95 -17.34 10.86
C THR A 365 4.23 -18.02 9.70
N ASN A 366 3.16 -17.41 9.18
CA ASN A 366 2.63 -17.81 7.88
C ASN A 366 3.80 -17.84 6.89
N ASP A 367 3.85 -18.84 6.00
CA ASP A 367 4.93 -18.98 5.02
C ASP A 367 5.18 -17.62 4.36
N ILE A 368 6.34 -17.03 4.67
CA ILE A 368 6.70 -15.71 4.18
C ILE A 368 6.86 -15.85 2.68
N GLU A 369 5.89 -15.33 1.94
CA GLU A 369 5.83 -15.49 0.50
C GLU A 369 7.04 -14.82 -0.17
N ASP A 370 7.63 -15.46 -1.17
CA ASP A 370 8.92 -15.08 -1.80
C ASP A 370 8.99 -13.64 -2.35
N ILE A 371 7.84 -13.00 -2.60
CA ILE A 371 7.77 -11.62 -3.11
C ILE A 371 7.70 -10.55 -2.00
N THR A 372 7.75 -10.98 -0.74
CA THR A 372 7.67 -10.09 0.42
C THR A 372 8.95 -9.28 0.56
N ARG A 373 8.83 -7.95 0.53
CA ARG A 373 9.97 -7.05 0.72
C ARG A 373 10.43 -7.08 2.17
N LEU A 374 11.71 -7.34 2.39
CA LEU A 374 12.25 -7.37 3.75
C LEU A 374 12.17 -5.97 4.39
N PRO A 375 11.50 -5.80 5.55
CA PRO A 375 11.46 -4.52 6.22
C PRO A 375 12.81 -4.20 6.86
N ASN A 376 13.23 -2.95 6.74
CA ASN A 376 14.46 -2.46 7.33
C ASN A 376 14.15 -1.62 8.58
N LEU A 377 15.13 -1.48 9.48
CA LEU A 377 14.99 -0.56 10.60
C LEU A 377 15.11 0.88 10.12
N ASN A 378 14.00 1.61 10.14
CA ASN A 378 13.97 3.01 9.74
C ASN A 378 14.52 3.91 10.86
N ASN A 379 14.00 3.76 12.07
CA ASN A 379 14.40 4.54 13.25
C ASN A 379 14.27 3.70 14.52
N TRP A 380 15.01 4.06 15.56
CA TRP A 380 14.91 3.46 16.88
C TRP A 380 15.35 4.44 17.96
N PHE A 381 14.86 4.25 19.18
CA PHE A 381 15.40 4.95 20.34
C PHE A 381 15.12 4.18 21.63
N ARG A 382 15.87 4.50 22.67
CA ARG A 382 15.70 3.95 24.01
C ARG A 382 15.09 4.99 24.95
N THR A 383 14.22 4.51 25.82
CA THR A 383 13.70 5.23 26.99
C THR A 383 14.22 4.55 28.26
N ARG A 384 13.90 5.09 29.44
CA ARG A 384 14.26 4.43 30.70
C ARG A 384 13.62 3.04 30.85
N ASN A 385 12.44 2.82 30.26
CA ASN A 385 11.63 1.63 30.53
C ASN A 385 11.50 0.68 29.32
N ALA A 386 11.82 1.16 28.12
CA ALA A 386 11.63 0.39 26.88
C ALA A 386 12.58 0.81 25.76
N ILE A 387 12.80 -0.09 24.81
CA ILE A 387 13.37 0.20 23.50
C ILE A 387 12.27 0.20 22.43
N VAL A 388 12.34 1.15 21.51
CA VAL A 388 11.37 1.36 20.44
C VAL A 388 12.05 1.18 19.09
N PHE A 389 11.44 0.40 18.23
CA PHE A 389 11.86 0.18 16.85
C PHE A 389 10.75 0.59 15.89
N HIS A 390 11.12 1.22 14.79
CA HIS A 390 10.21 1.58 13.71
C HIS A 390 10.74 1.00 12.40
N LEU A 391 10.00 0.08 11.81
CA LEU A 391 10.34 -0.61 10.58
C LEU A 391 9.79 0.13 9.35
N THR A 392 10.41 -0.06 8.18
CA THR A 392 10.00 0.58 6.91
C THR A 392 8.66 0.12 6.36
N ASN A 393 8.03 -0.92 6.92
CA ASN A 393 6.65 -1.32 6.61
C ASN A 393 5.60 -0.66 7.53
N GLY A 394 6.04 0.31 8.34
CA GLY A 394 5.22 1.06 9.30
C GLY A 394 5.01 0.35 10.64
N THR A 395 5.53 -0.87 10.82
CA THR A 395 5.43 -1.56 12.11
C THR A 395 6.24 -0.82 13.18
N VAL A 396 5.61 -0.55 14.32
CA VAL A 396 6.27 -0.03 15.52
C VAL A 396 6.32 -1.11 16.58
N GLN A 397 7.52 -1.49 17.01
CA GLN A 397 7.72 -2.47 18.06
C GLN A 397 8.30 -1.81 19.31
N ILE A 398 7.72 -2.12 20.47
CA ILE A 398 8.14 -1.61 21.77
C ILE A 398 8.44 -2.81 22.67
N ASN A 399 9.67 -2.90 23.15
CA ASN A 399 10.08 -3.95 24.09
C ASN A 399 10.36 -3.32 25.46
N PHE A 400 9.59 -3.71 26.48
CA PHE A 400 9.72 -3.22 27.85
C PHE A 400 10.81 -4.00 28.60
N PHE A 401 11.65 -3.29 29.36
CA PHE A 401 12.81 -3.90 30.02
C PHE A 401 12.44 -4.59 31.35
N GLN A 402 11.48 -4.02 32.08
CA GLN A 402 11.20 -4.44 33.46
C GLN A 402 10.50 -5.81 33.55
N ASP A 403 9.56 -6.07 32.64
CA ASP A 403 8.70 -7.26 32.65
C ASP A 403 8.86 -8.12 31.38
N HIS A 404 9.78 -7.75 30.49
CA HIS A 404 10.01 -8.40 29.20
C HIS A 404 8.79 -8.48 28.26
N THR A 405 7.71 -7.73 28.55
CA THR A 405 6.55 -7.65 27.68
C THR A 405 6.85 -6.83 26.42
N LYS A 406 6.08 -7.06 25.35
CA LYS A 406 6.32 -6.41 24.06
C LYS A 406 5.01 -6.05 23.37
N LEU A 407 5.02 -4.94 22.64
CA LEU A 407 3.97 -4.55 21.70
C LEU A 407 4.53 -4.51 20.29
N ILE A 408 3.78 -5.05 19.34
CA ILE A 408 4.04 -4.93 17.91
C ILE A 408 2.80 -4.30 17.28
N LEU A 409 2.92 -3.08 16.78
CA LEU A 409 1.82 -2.26 16.29
C LEU A 409 1.88 -2.21 14.76
N CYS A 410 0.78 -2.58 14.10
CA CYS A 410 0.68 -2.62 12.65
C CYS A 410 -0.42 -1.66 12.17
N PRO A 411 -0.09 -0.44 11.65
CA PRO A 411 -1.08 0.54 11.24
C PRO A 411 -2.00 0.05 10.13
N HIS A 412 -1.44 -0.67 9.15
CA HIS A 412 -2.18 -1.19 7.99
C HIS A 412 -3.25 -2.20 8.39
N MET A 413 -2.96 -3.07 9.37
CA MET A 413 -3.92 -4.04 9.89
C MET A 413 -4.84 -3.43 10.96
N GLY A 414 -4.55 -2.20 11.42
CA GLY A 414 -5.22 -1.59 12.56
C GLY A 414 -5.18 -2.50 13.78
N ALA A 415 -4.01 -3.07 14.07
CA ALA A 415 -3.86 -4.14 15.06
C ALA A 415 -2.62 -3.98 15.94
N VAL A 416 -2.66 -4.63 17.09
CA VAL A 416 -1.58 -4.74 18.06
C VAL A 416 -1.38 -6.19 18.46
N THR A 417 -0.15 -6.69 18.38
CA THR A 417 0.23 -7.93 19.03
C THR A 417 0.88 -7.62 20.37
N TYR A 418 0.40 -8.28 21.42
CA TYR A 418 0.97 -8.25 22.75
C TYR A 418 1.67 -9.58 23.06
N ILE A 419 2.92 -9.48 23.51
CA ILE A 419 3.68 -10.60 24.06
C ILE A 419 3.77 -10.38 25.56
N ASN A 420 3.14 -11.26 26.34
CA ASN A 420 3.11 -11.15 27.80
C ASN A 420 4.38 -11.75 28.45
N GLU A 421 4.43 -11.74 29.78
CA GLU A 421 5.55 -12.27 30.59
C GLU A 421 5.75 -13.78 30.40
N SER A 422 4.65 -14.51 30.21
CA SER A 422 4.62 -15.95 29.90
C SER A 422 5.01 -16.27 28.45
N ARG A 423 5.33 -15.25 27.64
CA ARG A 423 5.62 -15.33 26.20
C ARG A 423 4.42 -15.78 25.34
N ASP A 424 3.20 -15.65 25.85
CA ASP A 424 2.01 -15.82 25.05
C ASP A 424 1.91 -14.68 24.04
N PHE A 425 1.65 -15.04 22.80
CA PHE A 425 1.58 -14.14 21.67
C PHE A 425 0.12 -14.02 21.21
N ARG A 426 -0.49 -12.87 21.43
CA ARG A 426 -1.89 -12.61 21.05
C ARG A 426 -1.99 -11.33 20.24
N THR A 427 -2.78 -11.38 19.17
CA THR A 427 -3.01 -10.23 18.27
C THR A 427 -4.44 -9.75 18.42
N TYR A 428 -4.60 -8.44 18.62
CA TYR A 428 -5.89 -7.77 18.82
C TYR A 428 -6.09 -6.68 17.77
N ARG A 429 -7.32 -6.53 17.29
CA ARG A 429 -7.67 -5.43 16.36
C ARG A 429 -8.14 -4.20 17.13
N PHE A 430 -7.67 -3.01 16.75
CA PHE A 430 -8.04 -1.74 17.40
C PHE A 430 -9.55 -1.50 17.43
N SER A 431 -10.26 -1.79 16.33
CA SER A 431 -11.72 -1.65 16.28
C SER A 431 -12.45 -2.61 17.23
N LEU A 432 -11.89 -3.80 17.48
CA LEU A 432 -12.47 -4.75 18.42
C LEU A 432 -12.14 -4.38 19.87
N ILE A 433 -10.92 -3.89 20.15
CA ILE A 433 -10.58 -3.30 21.45
C ILE A 433 -11.51 -2.13 21.78
N GLU A 434 -11.77 -1.25 20.80
CA GLU A 434 -12.72 -0.14 20.95
C GLU A 434 -14.13 -0.64 21.25
N LYS A 435 -14.55 -1.80 20.76
CA LYS A 435 -15.90 -2.33 20.95
C LYS A 435 -16.04 -3.14 22.25
N HIS A 436 -15.15 -4.09 22.47
CA HIS A 436 -15.23 -5.13 23.51
C HIS A 436 -14.38 -4.84 24.75
N GLY A 437 -13.49 -3.84 24.70
CA GLY A 437 -12.55 -3.55 25.77
C GLY A 437 -11.29 -4.39 25.70
N ILE A 438 -10.36 -4.14 26.63
CA ILE A 438 -9.14 -4.93 26.80
C ILE A 438 -8.64 -4.81 28.24
N SER A 439 -7.90 -5.79 28.73
CA SER A 439 -7.30 -5.78 30.05
C SER A 439 -6.49 -4.51 30.32
N LYS A 440 -6.57 -4.02 31.57
CA LYS A 440 -5.90 -2.80 32.03
C LYS A 440 -4.39 -2.81 31.75
N CYS A 441 -3.77 -4.00 31.80
CA CYS A 441 -2.37 -4.24 31.50
C CYS A 441 -2.01 -3.83 30.06
N VAL A 442 -2.81 -4.23 29.07
CA VAL A 442 -2.62 -3.88 27.65
C VAL A 442 -3.00 -2.41 27.41
N ALA A 443 -4.10 -1.93 28.00
CA ALA A 443 -4.56 -0.54 27.83
C ALA A 443 -3.52 0.50 28.29
N VAL A 444 -2.82 0.25 29.41
CA VAL A 444 -1.73 1.12 29.89
C VAL A 444 -0.57 1.17 28.87
N ARG A 445 -0.21 0.02 28.29
CA ARG A 445 0.87 -0.04 27.29
C ARG A 445 0.46 0.60 25.96
N LEU A 446 -0.82 0.55 25.58
CA LEU A 446 -1.34 1.27 24.42
C LEU A 446 -1.30 2.79 24.60
N ARG A 447 -1.55 3.30 25.81
CA ARG A 447 -1.33 4.72 26.14
C ARG A 447 0.14 5.10 25.99
N TYR A 448 1.03 4.28 26.54
CA TYR A 448 2.47 4.50 26.38
C TYR A 448 2.89 4.46 24.90
N ALA A 449 2.35 3.53 24.13
CA ALA A 449 2.60 3.42 22.69
C ALA A 449 2.17 4.68 21.93
N ARG A 450 1.01 5.27 22.26
CA ARG A 450 0.57 6.55 21.69
C ARG A 450 1.62 7.65 21.91
N ASP A 451 2.12 7.80 23.13
CA ASP A 451 3.12 8.83 23.48
C ASP A 451 4.45 8.62 22.76
N VAL A 452 4.86 7.35 22.65
CA VAL A 452 6.03 6.94 21.87
C VAL A 452 5.88 7.28 20.39
N VAL A 453 4.72 7.01 19.79
CA VAL A 453 4.44 7.31 18.38
C VAL A 453 4.39 8.82 18.15
N GLU A 454 3.82 9.59 19.07
CA GLU A 454 3.87 11.06 19.04
C GLU A 454 5.31 11.59 19.02
N ARG A 455 6.15 11.02 19.88
CA ARG A 455 7.59 11.34 19.93
C ARG A 455 8.33 10.95 18.65
N LEU A 456 8.00 9.82 18.02
CA LEU A 456 8.57 9.42 16.73
C LEU A 456 8.25 10.43 15.62
N MET A 457 7.04 10.98 15.64
CA MET A 457 6.64 12.02 14.68
C MET A 457 7.34 13.35 14.95
N SER A 458 7.52 13.75 16.20
CA SER A 458 8.15 15.04 16.56
C SER A 458 9.66 15.06 16.33
N HIS A 459 10.38 13.96 16.54
CA HIS A 459 11.82 13.89 16.26
C HIS A 459 12.17 14.11 14.79
N LYS A 460 11.29 13.72 13.85
CA LYS A 460 11.45 13.97 12.41
C LYS A 460 11.38 15.45 12.04
N LEU A 461 10.68 16.27 12.82
CA LEU A 461 10.62 17.73 12.60
C LEU A 461 11.92 18.44 13.03
N SER A 462 12.66 17.89 14.00
CA SER A 462 13.91 18.50 14.50
C SER A 462 15.16 18.16 13.66
N SER A 463 15.16 17.03 12.93
CA SER A 463 16.30 16.67 12.07
C SER A 463 16.39 17.54 10.82
N ASN A 464 15.26 18.10 10.35
CA ASN A 464 15.20 18.93 9.14
C ASN A 464 15.56 20.42 9.37
N THR A 465 15.59 20.89 10.62
CA THR A 465 15.89 22.30 10.93
C THR A 465 17.38 22.58 11.15
N LYS A 466 18.22 21.55 11.31
CA LYS A 466 19.68 21.70 11.52
C LYS A 466 20.52 21.66 10.24
N SER A 467 19.94 21.39 9.07
CA SER A 467 20.66 21.37 7.78
C SER A 467 20.64 22.70 7.01
N GLY A 468 19.93 23.73 7.51
CA GLY A 468 19.75 25.01 6.80
C GLY A 468 20.63 26.18 7.28
N ALA A 469 21.51 25.99 8.26
CA ALA A 469 22.30 27.08 8.83
C ALA A 469 23.78 26.69 8.95
N ARG A 470 24.47 26.67 7.81
CA ARG A 470 25.94 26.80 7.67
C ARG A 470 26.23 27.06 6.19
N THR A 471 26.05 28.32 5.77
CA THR A 471 26.83 28.91 4.68
C THR A 471 28.09 29.51 5.23
#